data_AF-A0A7C9U0R0-F1
#
_entry.id   AF-A0A7C9U0R0-F1
#
_cell.length_a   1.000
_cell.length_b   1.000
_cell.length_c   1.000
_cell.angle_alpha   90.00
_cell.angle_beta   90.00
_cell.angle_gamma   90.00
#
_symmetry.space_group_name_H-M   'P 1'
#
loop_
_entity.id
_entity.type
_entity.pdbx_description
1 polymer ?
#
loop_
_entity_poly.entity_id
_entity_poly.type
_entity_poly.pdbx_seq_one_letter_code
_entity_poly.pdbx_strand_id
1 'polypeptide(L)'
;MPVLLDLFTRLREAGLPLGIDQYLLLLRALQGGFGLDRPALKRLCKMLWVKSPEDDRIFEDCFARLAPAPEQPEEVEDKSDKFPESELSTNTAPPVVESTSKPALPLSSELALEIEDEVEVAKSALRIKQEKNFFDSRFILTGEYFPVTQRQMRQSWRYLRRPVRSGPPVELDMEATVARVGREGIFLAPVLIPRRVNRSELLLLIDRDGSMVPFHGLSQRLAETAVRGSRLGRAEVYYFHNCILDYLYSDPYHHNAELLSNLFPRFGRSFSTLIVSDAGAARGGYSPGRVELTRGFLKQLQERSRYIAWVNPMPFSRWDGTTAGEVAKLIPMFELSRRGLQDAINILRGR
;
A
#
# COMPACT_ATOMS: atom_id res chain seq x y z
N MET A 1 -14.14 1.11 17.77
CA MET A 1 -12.72 1.04 17.36
C MET A 1 -11.75 1.63 18.38
N PRO A 2 -11.87 2.88 18.88
CA PRO A 2 -10.93 3.44 19.87
C PRO A 2 -10.98 2.70 21.23
N VAL A 3 -12.15 2.17 21.60
CA VAL A 3 -12.38 1.43 22.84
C VAL A 3 -11.61 0.09 22.91
N LEU A 4 -11.39 -0.56 21.76
CA LEU A 4 -10.69 -1.86 21.71
C LEU A 4 -9.17 -1.70 21.81
N LEU A 5 -8.65 -0.61 21.26
CA LEU A 5 -7.25 -0.26 21.40
C LEU A 5 -6.93 0.13 22.85
N ASP A 6 -7.81 0.89 23.52
CA ASP A 6 -7.68 1.25 24.93
C ASP A 6 -7.72 0.02 25.85
N LEU A 7 -8.61 -0.94 25.58
CA LEU A 7 -8.63 -2.22 26.29
C LEU A 7 -7.31 -2.99 26.09
N PHE A 8 -6.80 -3.07 24.86
CA PHE A 8 -5.56 -3.78 24.54
C PHE A 8 -4.33 -3.14 25.22
N THR A 9 -4.23 -1.81 25.23
CA THR A 9 -3.12 -1.10 25.88
C THR A 9 -3.15 -1.29 27.39
N ARG A 10 -4.33 -1.21 28.02
CA ARG A 10 -4.49 -1.42 29.47
C ARG A 10 -4.15 -2.85 29.90
N LEU A 11 -4.56 -3.84 29.11
CA LEU A 11 -4.20 -5.24 29.39
C LEU A 11 -2.69 -5.48 29.31
N ARG A 12 -2.00 -4.81 28.38
CA ARG A 12 -0.54 -4.87 28.26
C ARG A 12 0.16 -4.18 29.42
N GLU A 13 -0.36 -3.04 29.87
CA GLU A 13 0.14 -2.30 31.05
C GLU A 13 -0.09 -3.08 32.35
N ALA A 14 -1.18 -3.84 32.44
CA ALA A 14 -1.50 -4.69 33.58
C ALA A 14 -0.71 -6.02 33.61
N GLY A 15 0.17 -6.26 32.64
CA GLY A 15 1.16 -7.35 32.67
C GLY A 15 0.87 -8.54 31.77
N LEU A 16 -0.19 -8.54 30.95
CA LEU A 16 -0.39 -9.62 29.98
C LEU A 16 0.64 -9.54 28.84
N PRO A 17 1.26 -10.66 28.42
CA PRO A 17 2.21 -10.71 27.29
C PRO A 17 1.47 -10.63 25.94
N LEU A 18 0.81 -9.50 25.68
CA LEU A 18 0.04 -9.28 24.46
C LEU A 18 0.90 -8.63 23.38
N GLY A 19 1.08 -9.38 22.28
CA GLY A 19 1.76 -8.91 21.07
C GLY A 19 0.80 -8.26 20.07
N ILE A 20 1.34 -7.47 19.14
CA ILE A 20 0.56 -6.81 18.07
C ILE A 20 -0.21 -7.85 17.23
N ASP A 21 0.35 -9.05 17.05
CA ASP A 21 -0.30 -10.14 16.31
C ASP A 21 -1.63 -10.56 16.95
N GLN A 22 -1.73 -10.54 18.28
CA GLN A 22 -2.96 -10.90 19.00
C GLN A 22 -4.04 -9.81 18.89
N TYR A 23 -3.62 -8.55 18.76
CA TYR A 23 -4.53 -7.44 18.47
C TYR A 23 -5.09 -7.53 17.03
N LEU A 24 -4.22 -7.84 16.06
CA LEU A 24 -4.63 -8.04 14.68
C LEU A 24 -5.58 -9.24 14.52
N LEU A 25 -5.38 -10.29 15.34
CA LEU A 25 -6.24 -11.47 15.34
C LEU A 25 -7.65 -11.16 15.88
N LEU A 26 -7.76 -10.34 16.93
CA LEU A 26 -9.04 -9.81 17.41
C LEU A 26 -9.75 -9.00 16.31
N LEU A 27 -9.04 -8.08 15.65
CA LEU A 27 -9.61 -7.26 14.58
C LEU A 27 -10.12 -8.11 13.41
N ARG A 28 -9.39 -9.17 13.06
CA ARG A 28 -9.79 -10.10 12.01
C ARG A 28 -11.03 -10.91 12.38
N ALA A 29 -11.15 -11.30 13.65
CA ALA A 29 -12.32 -12.02 14.15
C ALA A 29 -13.58 -11.12 14.17
N LEU A 30 -13.43 -9.87 14.60
CA LEU A 30 -14.50 -8.86 14.55
C LEU A 30 -14.96 -8.57 13.12
N GLN A 31 -14.02 -8.43 12.17
CA GLN A 31 -14.34 -8.27 10.74
C GLN A 31 -15.04 -9.50 10.14
N GLY A 32 -14.84 -10.68 10.74
CA GLY A 32 -15.55 -11.91 10.39
C GLY A 32 -16.95 -12.04 11.01
N GLY A 33 -17.42 -11.02 11.75
CA GLY A 33 -18.74 -11.01 12.39
C GLY A 33 -18.81 -11.69 13.76
N PHE A 34 -17.67 -12.08 14.35
CA PHE A 34 -17.62 -12.66 15.68
C PHE A 34 -17.53 -11.57 16.75
N GLY A 35 -18.28 -11.66 17.85
CA GLY A 35 -18.14 -10.76 19.00
C GLY A 35 -18.80 -9.38 18.84
N LEU A 36 -19.93 -9.31 18.13
CA LEU A 36 -20.69 -8.07 17.89
C LEU A 36 -21.36 -7.53 19.17
N ASP A 37 -21.72 -8.42 20.10
CA ASP A 37 -22.30 -8.06 21.41
C ASP A 37 -21.24 -8.02 22.51
N ARG A 38 -21.43 -7.20 23.54
CA ARG A 38 -20.54 -7.08 24.70
C ARG A 38 -20.20 -8.43 25.39
N PRO A 39 -21.15 -9.35 25.66
CA PRO A 39 -20.82 -10.66 26.22
C PRO A 39 -20.09 -11.57 25.23
N ALA A 40 -20.39 -11.47 23.93
CA ALA A 40 -19.71 -12.22 22.89
C ALA A 40 -18.26 -11.74 22.69
N LEU A 41 -18.03 -10.42 22.74
CA LEU A 41 -16.71 -9.81 22.73
C LEU A 41 -15.89 -10.24 23.94
N LYS A 42 -16.48 -10.28 25.14
CA LYS A 42 -15.82 -10.75 26.36
C LYS A 42 -15.32 -12.19 26.20
N ARG A 43 -16.19 -13.10 25.72
CA ARG A 43 -15.83 -14.51 25.47
C ARG A 43 -14.72 -14.63 24.44
N LEU A 44 -14.79 -13.84 23.37
CA LEU A 44 -13.79 -13.85 22.30
C LEU A 44 -12.43 -13.37 22.80
N CYS A 45 -12.38 -12.25 23.53
CA CYS A 45 -11.14 -11.74 24.12
C CYS A 45 -10.56 -12.73 25.15
N LYS A 46 -11.39 -13.37 25.99
CA LYS A 46 -10.93 -14.44 26.89
C LYS A 46 -10.28 -15.60 26.14
N MET A 47 -10.95 -16.13 25.11
CA MET A 47 -10.41 -17.24 24.32
C MET A 47 -9.09 -16.89 23.63
N LEU A 48 -8.89 -15.63 23.24
CA LEU A 48 -7.71 -15.19 22.52
C LEU A 48 -6.53 -14.83 23.43
N TRP A 49 -6.79 -14.27 24.61
CA TRP A 49 -5.77 -13.59 25.41
C TRP A 49 -5.50 -14.23 26.78
N VAL A 50 -6.48 -14.91 27.37
CA VAL A 50 -6.32 -15.51 28.71
C VAL A 50 -5.71 -16.91 28.57
N LYS A 51 -4.51 -17.11 29.11
CA LYS A 51 -3.79 -18.40 29.07
C LYS A 51 -3.53 -18.98 30.47
N SER A 52 -3.62 -18.14 31.50
CA SER A 52 -3.43 -18.48 32.91
C SER A 52 -4.64 -18.02 33.75
N PRO A 53 -4.95 -18.67 34.90
CA PRO A 53 -5.92 -18.14 35.86
C PRO A 53 -5.54 -16.76 36.43
N GLU A 54 -4.28 -16.37 36.38
CA GLU A 54 -3.81 -15.02 36.76
C GLU A 54 -4.20 -13.99 35.68
N ASP A 55 -4.06 -14.36 34.40
CA ASP A 55 -4.47 -13.52 33.27
C ASP A 55 -5.98 -13.27 33.28
N ASP A 56 -6.77 -14.25 33.74
CA ASP A 56 -8.23 -14.12 33.80
C ASP A 56 -8.67 -13.04 34.80
N ARG A 57 -7.98 -12.94 35.94
CA ARG A 57 -8.24 -11.90 36.95
C ARG A 57 -7.92 -10.51 36.42
N ILE A 58 -6.75 -10.36 35.80
CA ILE A 58 -6.32 -9.09 35.20
C ILE A 58 -7.27 -8.69 34.07
N PHE A 59 -7.68 -9.65 33.24
CA PHE A 59 -8.62 -9.42 32.16
C PHE A 59 -9.99 -8.96 32.68
N GLU A 60 -10.55 -9.64 33.68
CA GLU A 60 -11.84 -9.28 34.27
C GLU A 60 -11.81 -7.87 34.89
N ASP A 61 -10.75 -7.53 35.61
CA ASP A 61 -10.58 -6.21 36.22
C ASP A 61 -10.48 -5.09 35.18
N CYS A 62 -9.74 -5.32 34.09
CA CYS A 62 -9.60 -4.36 33.00
C CYS A 62 -10.89 -4.23 32.17
N PHE A 63 -11.59 -5.35 31.93
CA PHE A 63 -12.82 -5.38 31.15
C PHE A 63 -14.01 -4.78 31.92
N ALA A 64 -14.07 -4.95 33.23
CA ALA A 64 -15.09 -4.34 34.09
C ALA A 64 -14.98 -2.81 34.16
N ARG A 65 -13.76 -2.26 34.07
CA ARG A 65 -13.50 -0.81 34.06
C ARG A 65 -13.75 -0.15 32.70
N LEU A 66 -13.99 -0.94 31.65
CA LEU A 66 -14.41 -0.43 30.36
C LEU A 66 -15.90 -0.04 30.46
N ALA A 67 -16.21 1.25 30.47
CA ALA A 67 -17.55 1.78 30.79
C ALA A 67 -18.71 1.06 30.04
N PRO A 68 -19.89 0.87 30.66
CA PRO A 68 -21.09 0.41 29.96
C PRO A 68 -21.59 1.50 29.00
N ALA A 69 -21.85 1.12 27.74
CA ALA A 69 -22.75 1.88 26.87
C ALA A 69 -24.20 1.58 27.34
N PRO A 70 -25.16 2.51 27.19
CA PRO A 70 -26.45 2.43 27.89
C PRO A 70 -27.28 1.24 27.38
N GLU A 71 -27.49 0.27 28.26
CA GLU A 71 -28.53 -0.76 28.12
C GLU A 71 -29.80 -0.23 28.81
N GLN A 72 -30.90 -0.17 28.06
CA GLN A 72 -32.24 -0.04 28.63
C GLN A 72 -32.61 -1.35 29.34
N PRO A 73 -33.41 -1.30 30.43
CA PRO A 73 -33.28 -2.23 31.54
C PRO A 73 -34.08 -3.53 31.34
N GLU A 74 -33.46 -4.66 31.68
CA GLU A 74 -34.17 -5.90 32.00
C GLU A 74 -34.65 -5.87 33.45
N GLU A 75 -35.94 -6.19 33.63
CA GLU A 75 -36.53 -6.55 34.91
C GLU A 75 -36.00 -7.92 35.38
N VAL A 76 -35.89 -8.05 36.71
CA VAL A 76 -36.43 -9.11 37.58
C VAL A 76 -35.45 -9.44 38.71
N GLU A 77 -35.84 -9.02 39.92
CA GLU A 77 -35.37 -9.53 41.20
C GLU A 77 -35.86 -10.99 41.43
N ASP A 78 -35.06 -11.83 42.10
CA ASP A 78 -35.58 -12.47 43.32
C ASP A 78 -34.47 -12.97 44.30
N LYS A 79 -34.57 -12.46 45.53
CA LYS A 79 -34.30 -12.99 46.89
C LYS A 79 -33.00 -13.76 47.23
N SER A 80 -32.29 -13.27 48.26
CA SER A 80 -32.47 -13.74 49.66
C SER A 80 -31.56 -13.04 50.70
N ASP A 81 -32.18 -12.49 51.75
CA ASP A 81 -31.82 -12.46 53.18
C ASP A 81 -30.47 -11.91 53.71
N LYS A 82 -30.51 -10.73 54.38
CA LYS A 82 -30.45 -10.56 55.86
C LYS A 82 -30.28 -9.08 56.30
N PHE A 83 -31.17 -8.63 57.19
CA PHE A 83 -31.11 -7.40 58.05
C PHE A 83 -30.26 -7.65 59.34
N PRO A 84 -30.07 -6.68 60.29
CA PRO A 84 -30.52 -5.27 60.41
C PRO A 84 -29.33 -4.28 60.70
N GLU A 85 -29.45 -2.95 60.75
CA GLU A 85 -30.09 -2.10 61.77
C GLU A 85 -30.12 -0.61 61.35
N SER A 86 -31.17 0.10 61.84
CA SER A 86 -31.28 1.55 62.21
C SER A 86 -30.86 2.62 61.17
N GLU A 87 -31.59 3.68 60.86
CA GLU A 87 -32.62 4.41 61.61
C GLU A 87 -33.24 5.50 60.69
N LEU A 88 -34.51 5.83 60.98
CA LEU A 88 -35.16 7.16 60.88
C LEU A 88 -35.39 7.85 59.51
N SER A 89 -36.68 7.87 59.12
CA SER A 89 -37.51 9.10 58.92
C SER A 89 -38.41 9.10 57.67
N THR A 90 -39.66 8.70 57.93
CA THR A 90 -40.93 9.38 57.54
C THR A 90 -41.20 9.80 56.08
N ASN A 91 -42.02 8.96 55.43
CA ASN A 91 -43.26 9.25 54.69
C ASN A 91 -43.63 10.72 54.43
N THR A 92 -44.06 11.03 53.20
CA THR A 92 -45.50 11.27 52.88
C THR A 92 -45.77 11.03 51.38
N ALA A 93 -46.93 10.46 51.11
CA ALA A 93 -47.42 9.83 49.88
C ALA A 93 -48.26 10.81 48.99
N PRO A 94 -48.80 10.35 47.83
CA PRO A 94 -49.20 11.08 46.60
C PRO A 94 -50.73 11.39 46.58
N PRO A 95 -51.56 11.39 45.49
CA PRO A 95 -51.42 11.17 44.02
C PRO A 95 -52.27 12.13 43.13
N VAL A 96 -52.41 11.84 41.82
CA VAL A 96 -53.62 11.94 40.92
C VAL A 96 -53.11 11.72 39.47
N VAL A 97 -53.25 10.55 38.85
CA VAL A 97 -54.37 9.92 38.08
C VAL A 97 -54.82 10.70 36.82
N GLU A 98 -55.09 9.92 35.76
CA GLU A 98 -55.84 10.22 34.52
C GLU A 98 -55.00 10.66 33.31
N SER A 99 -55.19 10.16 32.09
CA SER A 99 -56.15 9.19 31.55
C SER A 99 -55.84 8.98 30.04
N THR A 100 -56.16 7.79 29.52
CA THR A 100 -56.77 7.51 28.18
C THR A 100 -56.12 8.03 26.89
N SER A 101 -56.14 7.38 25.72
CA SER A 101 -56.52 6.05 25.24
C SER A 101 -56.39 6.07 23.70
N LYS A 102 -55.97 4.93 23.11
CA LYS A 102 -56.41 4.37 21.81
C LYS A 102 -55.96 5.05 20.48
N PRO A 103 -56.05 4.35 19.31
CA PRO A 103 -55.97 2.89 19.06
C PRO A 103 -55.25 2.46 17.74
N ALA A 104 -54.98 1.15 17.65
CA ALA A 104 -55.09 0.22 16.50
C ALA A 104 -54.41 0.55 15.15
N LEU A 105 -53.44 -0.24 14.65
CA LEU A 105 -53.59 -1.55 13.92
C LEU A 105 -54.45 -1.40 12.64
N PRO A 106 -54.18 -2.11 11.51
CA PRO A 106 -53.87 -3.54 11.55
C PRO A 106 -53.11 -4.18 10.34
N LEU A 107 -52.81 -5.48 10.52
CA LEU A 107 -52.97 -6.62 9.57
C LEU A 107 -52.27 -6.56 8.19
N SER A 108 -51.72 -7.65 7.64
CA SER A 108 -51.89 -9.10 7.86
C SER A 108 -50.69 -9.78 7.15
N SER A 109 -50.09 -10.84 7.69
CA SER A 109 -50.49 -12.25 7.48
C SER A 109 -50.32 -12.67 6.01
N GLU A 110 -49.81 -13.82 5.60
CA GLU A 110 -49.51 -15.12 6.21
C GLU A 110 -48.82 -15.90 5.08
N LEU A 111 -47.91 -16.82 5.41
CA LEU A 111 -47.86 -18.19 4.87
C LEU A 111 -46.59 -18.86 5.38
N ALA A 112 -46.76 -19.61 6.46
CA ALA A 112 -45.85 -20.69 6.81
C ALA A 112 -46.17 -21.88 5.89
N LEU A 113 -45.16 -22.41 5.19
CA LEU A 113 -45.13 -23.80 4.72
C LEU A 113 -43.68 -24.31 4.73
N GLU A 114 -43.41 -25.06 5.78
CA GLU A 114 -42.67 -26.33 5.85
C GLU A 114 -41.61 -26.68 4.78
N ILE A 115 -40.38 -26.83 5.32
CA ILE A 115 -39.35 -27.87 5.08
C ILE A 115 -38.79 -27.97 3.65
N GLU A 116 -37.47 -27.77 3.50
CA GLU A 116 -36.55 -28.82 3.02
C GLU A 116 -35.09 -28.33 2.90
N ASP A 117 -34.23 -29.09 3.58
CA ASP A 117 -32.79 -29.21 3.40
C ASP A 117 -31.88 -28.01 3.74
N GLU A 118 -31.49 -27.91 5.02
CA GLU A 118 -30.30 -27.15 5.46
C GLU A 118 -29.04 -27.54 4.65
N VAL A 119 -29.02 -28.73 4.05
CA VAL A 119 -27.95 -29.22 3.18
C VAL A 119 -27.92 -28.49 1.82
N GLU A 120 -29.04 -28.03 1.29
CA GLU A 120 -29.11 -27.28 0.03
C GLU A 120 -28.75 -25.79 0.24
N VAL A 121 -29.09 -25.24 1.41
CA VAL A 121 -28.59 -23.93 1.89
C VAL A 121 -27.07 -23.99 2.13
N ALA A 122 -26.56 -25.09 2.70
CA ALA A 122 -25.12 -25.30 2.86
C ALA A 122 -24.39 -25.47 1.51
N LYS A 123 -24.99 -26.17 0.54
CA LYS A 123 -24.44 -26.34 -0.82
C LYS A 123 -24.45 -25.03 -1.63
N SER A 124 -25.48 -24.21 -1.50
CA SER A 124 -25.53 -22.86 -2.12
C SER A 124 -24.53 -21.91 -1.45
N ALA A 125 -24.38 -21.96 -0.12
CA ALA A 125 -23.34 -21.22 0.60
C ALA A 125 -21.90 -21.67 0.23
N LEU A 126 -21.68 -22.96 -0.03
CA LEU A 126 -20.41 -23.49 -0.53
C LEU A 126 -20.13 -23.08 -2.00
N ARG A 127 -21.17 -22.98 -2.85
CA ARG A 127 -21.05 -22.44 -4.22
C ARG A 127 -20.70 -20.95 -4.22
N ILE A 128 -21.32 -20.17 -3.34
CA ILE A 128 -20.96 -18.75 -3.12
C ILE A 128 -19.52 -18.63 -2.58
N LYS A 129 -19.02 -19.63 -1.84
CA LYS A 129 -17.62 -19.72 -1.39
C LYS A 129 -16.64 -20.08 -2.52
N GLN A 130 -17.07 -20.81 -3.55
CA GLN A 130 -16.24 -21.13 -4.71
C GLN A 130 -16.11 -19.97 -5.72
N GLU A 131 -17.09 -19.07 -5.79
CA GLU A 131 -17.02 -17.88 -6.66
C GLU A 131 -16.25 -16.70 -6.04
N LYS A 132 -16.01 -16.71 -4.72
CA LYS A 132 -15.12 -15.76 -4.03
C LYS A 132 -13.75 -16.35 -3.74
N ASN A 133 -13.11 -16.94 -4.75
CA ASN A 133 -11.66 -17.17 -4.75
C ASN A 133 -10.87 -15.89 -5.12
N PHE A 134 -11.14 -14.79 -4.42
CA PHE A 134 -10.19 -13.68 -4.35
C PHE A 134 -9.38 -13.88 -3.06
N PHE A 135 -8.07 -14.03 -3.20
CA PHE A 135 -7.08 -14.41 -2.20
C PHE A 135 -6.87 -15.91 -2.03
N ASP A 136 -6.23 -16.50 -3.04
CA ASP A 136 -5.19 -17.52 -2.87
C ASP A 136 -4.13 -16.97 -1.87
N SER A 137 -4.46 -17.03 -0.58
CA SER A 137 -3.54 -16.68 0.51
C SER A 137 -2.57 -17.83 0.74
N ARG A 138 -1.80 -18.17 -0.30
CA ARG A 138 -0.46 -18.69 -0.05
C ARG A 138 0.24 -17.60 0.76
N PHE A 139 0.47 -17.85 2.04
CA PHE A 139 1.29 -16.98 2.88
C PHE A 139 2.61 -16.77 2.15
N ILE A 140 2.76 -15.61 1.53
CA ILE A 140 4.00 -15.21 0.88
C ILE A 140 4.96 -14.86 2.02
N LEU A 141 5.69 -15.87 2.50
CA LEU A 141 6.77 -15.74 3.48
C LEU A 141 8.00 -15.00 2.91
N THR A 142 7.95 -14.51 1.68
CA THR A 142 8.93 -13.54 1.21
C THR A 142 8.57 -12.18 1.80
N GLY A 143 9.46 -11.60 2.60
CA GLY A 143 9.34 -10.25 3.19
C GLY A 143 9.32 -9.09 2.17
N GLU A 144 8.66 -9.28 1.03
CA GLU A 144 8.45 -8.28 -0.02
C GLU A 144 6.95 -7.94 -0.09
N TYR A 145 6.47 -7.07 0.79
CA TYR A 145 5.09 -6.55 0.81
C TYR A 145 4.87 -5.40 -0.21
N PHE A 146 5.87 -5.09 -1.03
CA PHE A 146 5.79 -3.98 -1.98
C PHE A 146 4.96 -4.34 -3.22
N PRO A 147 4.29 -3.36 -3.86
CA PRO A 147 3.46 -3.59 -5.04
C PRO A 147 4.25 -4.12 -6.26
N VAL A 148 5.58 -3.97 -6.24
CA VAL A 148 6.50 -4.49 -7.24
C VAL A 148 7.65 -5.21 -6.54
N THR A 149 7.95 -6.45 -6.97
CA THR A 149 9.06 -7.23 -6.40
C THR A 149 10.41 -6.83 -7.01
N GLN A 150 11.51 -7.15 -6.34
CA GLN A 150 12.85 -6.83 -6.86
C GLN A 150 13.11 -7.47 -8.23
N ARG A 151 12.60 -8.70 -8.43
CA ARG A 151 12.67 -9.42 -9.71
C ARG A 151 11.91 -8.68 -10.80
N GLN A 152 10.70 -8.20 -10.51
CA GLN A 152 9.90 -7.45 -11.46
C GLN A 152 10.56 -6.12 -11.83
N MET A 153 11.14 -5.39 -10.87
CA MET A 153 11.91 -4.17 -11.16
C MET A 153 13.08 -4.47 -12.10
N ARG A 154 13.91 -5.47 -11.78
CA ARG A 154 15.04 -5.88 -12.63
C ARG A 154 14.58 -6.26 -14.04
N GLN A 155 13.48 -7.01 -14.16
CA GLN A 155 12.92 -7.36 -15.46
C GLN A 155 12.47 -6.12 -16.24
N SER A 156 11.84 -5.18 -15.56
CA SER A 156 11.37 -3.93 -16.16
C SER A 156 12.57 -3.12 -16.71
N TRP A 157 13.66 -2.98 -15.93
CA TRP A 157 14.89 -2.32 -16.39
C TRP A 157 15.57 -3.01 -17.57
N ARG A 158 15.40 -4.33 -17.74
CA ARG A 158 15.94 -5.04 -18.92
C ARG A 158 15.29 -4.57 -20.21
N TYR A 159 14.04 -4.11 -20.18
CA TYR A 159 13.38 -3.60 -21.37
C TYR A 159 13.93 -2.23 -21.80
N LEU A 160 14.45 -1.42 -20.87
CA LEU A 160 15.10 -0.15 -21.21
C LEU A 160 16.39 -0.33 -22.02
N ARG A 161 17.00 -1.52 -22.02
CA ARG A 161 18.27 -1.76 -22.70
C ARG A 161 18.16 -1.53 -24.22
N ARG A 162 19.11 -0.77 -24.75
CA ARG A 162 19.30 -0.46 -26.17
C ARG A 162 20.68 -0.93 -26.60
N PRO A 163 20.82 -2.21 -27.02
CA PRO A 163 22.09 -2.73 -27.51
C PRO A 163 22.39 -2.14 -28.89
N VAL A 164 23.49 -1.39 -28.98
CA VAL A 164 24.00 -0.81 -30.23
C VAL A 164 25.39 -1.39 -30.48
N ARG A 165 25.68 -1.80 -31.72
CA ARG A 165 27.03 -2.23 -32.10
C ARG A 165 27.94 -1.01 -32.17
N SER A 166 29.04 -1.01 -31.42
CA SER A 166 29.97 0.13 -31.38
C SER A 166 31.36 -0.31 -30.93
N GLY A 167 32.38 0.40 -31.43
CA GLY A 167 33.78 0.13 -31.11
C GLY A 167 34.48 -0.69 -32.20
N PRO A 168 35.69 -1.20 -31.91
CA PRO A 168 36.43 -2.01 -32.89
C PRO A 168 35.68 -3.31 -33.21
N PRO A 169 35.85 -3.84 -34.43
CA PRO A 169 35.27 -5.13 -34.82
C PRO A 169 36.05 -6.27 -34.14
N VAL A 170 35.42 -6.90 -33.15
CA VAL A 170 36.05 -7.95 -32.32
C VAL A 170 35.23 -9.24 -32.33
N GLU A 171 33.94 -9.17 -32.65
CA GLU A 171 33.01 -10.30 -32.65
C GLU A 171 32.95 -10.92 -34.04
N LEU A 172 32.99 -12.25 -34.15
CA LEU A 172 32.93 -12.97 -35.42
C LEU A 172 31.50 -12.99 -35.97
N ASP A 173 31.32 -12.47 -37.19
CA ASP A 173 30.08 -12.65 -37.94
C ASP A 173 30.19 -13.97 -38.74
N MET A 174 29.66 -15.05 -38.15
CA MET A 174 29.70 -16.38 -38.74
C MET A 174 29.02 -16.42 -40.12
N GLU A 175 27.87 -15.77 -40.24
CA GLU A 175 27.05 -15.82 -41.45
C GLU A 175 27.73 -15.06 -42.60
N ALA A 176 28.21 -13.84 -42.34
CA ALA A 176 28.97 -13.07 -43.33
C ALA A 176 30.29 -13.76 -43.71
N THR A 177 30.95 -14.41 -42.74
CA THR A 177 32.19 -15.16 -42.99
C THR A 177 31.94 -16.37 -43.89
N VAL A 178 30.94 -17.20 -43.60
CA VAL A 178 30.58 -18.37 -44.42
C VAL A 178 30.15 -17.92 -45.82
N ALA A 179 29.34 -16.86 -45.93
CA ALA A 179 28.92 -16.31 -47.21
C ALA A 179 30.09 -15.75 -48.04
N ARG A 180 31.15 -15.24 -47.40
CA ARG A 180 32.37 -14.81 -48.09
C ARG A 180 33.17 -16.00 -48.58
N VAL A 181 33.40 -16.99 -47.72
CA VAL A 181 34.11 -18.23 -48.06
C VAL A 181 33.41 -18.97 -49.21
N GLY A 182 32.08 -19.08 -49.16
CA GLY A 182 31.30 -19.73 -50.22
C GLY A 182 31.39 -19.03 -51.58
N ARG A 183 31.63 -17.70 -51.61
CA ARG A 183 31.79 -16.93 -52.86
C ARG A 183 33.23 -16.94 -53.38
N GLU A 184 34.21 -16.86 -52.48
CA GLU A 184 35.63 -16.75 -52.84
C GLU A 184 36.32 -18.12 -52.96
N GLY A 185 35.72 -19.18 -52.41
CA GLY A 185 36.26 -20.54 -52.39
C GLY A 185 37.45 -20.74 -51.44
N ILE A 186 37.93 -19.69 -50.78
CA ILE A 186 39.10 -19.69 -49.89
C ILE A 186 38.78 -18.89 -48.62
N PHE A 187 39.23 -19.39 -47.47
CA PHE A 187 39.15 -18.66 -46.21
C PHE A 187 40.41 -17.82 -45.98
N LEU A 188 40.34 -16.51 -46.30
CA LEU A 188 41.44 -15.57 -46.06
C LEU A 188 41.44 -15.01 -44.64
N ALA A 189 40.27 -14.61 -44.14
CA ALA A 189 40.10 -14.04 -42.80
C ALA A 189 38.63 -14.12 -42.35
N PRO A 190 38.34 -14.00 -41.05
CA PRO A 190 36.98 -13.82 -40.56
C PRO A 190 36.42 -12.43 -40.86
N VAL A 191 35.11 -12.32 -41.09
CA VAL A 191 34.39 -11.04 -41.09
C VAL A 191 34.06 -10.68 -39.64
N LEU A 192 34.65 -9.59 -39.17
CA LEU A 192 34.47 -9.14 -37.79
C LEU A 192 33.50 -7.95 -37.72
N ILE A 193 32.69 -7.94 -36.67
CA ILE A 193 31.70 -6.91 -36.38
C ILE A 193 31.91 -6.32 -34.97
N PRO A 194 31.53 -5.06 -34.74
CA PRO A 194 31.64 -4.46 -33.42
C PRO A 194 30.74 -5.15 -32.39
N ARG A 195 31.24 -5.28 -31.15
CA ARG A 195 30.49 -5.83 -30.03
C ARG A 195 29.25 -4.96 -29.73
N ARG A 196 28.18 -5.60 -29.28
CA ARG A 196 26.98 -4.89 -28.77
C ARG A 196 27.25 -4.31 -27.38
N VAL A 197 27.10 -2.99 -27.25
CA VAL A 197 27.15 -2.26 -25.98
C VAL A 197 25.80 -1.59 -25.71
N ASN A 198 25.38 -1.55 -24.45
CA ASN A 198 24.12 -0.90 -24.09
C ASN A 198 24.33 0.61 -23.96
N ARG A 199 23.65 1.40 -24.79
CA ARG A 199 23.73 2.87 -24.77
C ARG A 199 22.60 3.56 -24.01
N SER A 200 21.89 2.81 -23.18
CA SER A 200 20.76 3.39 -22.42
C SER A 200 21.30 4.13 -21.20
N GLU A 201 21.01 5.42 -21.15
CA GLU A 201 21.30 6.30 -20.02
C GLU A 201 19.97 6.63 -19.31
N LEU A 202 19.91 6.32 -18.01
CA LEU A 202 18.76 6.56 -17.15
C LEU A 202 19.14 7.55 -16.05
N LEU A 203 18.37 8.63 -15.94
CA LEU A 203 18.36 9.51 -14.78
C LEU A 203 17.15 9.16 -13.91
N LEU A 204 17.37 8.72 -12.68
CA LEU A 204 16.32 8.39 -11.73
C LEU A 204 16.25 9.47 -10.65
N LEU A 205 15.13 10.20 -10.60
CA LEU A 205 14.88 11.24 -9.62
C LEU A 205 13.91 10.72 -8.56
N ILE A 206 14.28 10.76 -7.29
CA ILE A 206 13.50 10.20 -6.19
C ILE A 206 13.19 11.28 -5.17
N ASP A 207 11.90 11.45 -4.87
CA ASP A 207 11.45 12.30 -3.78
C ASP A 207 11.68 11.61 -2.42
N ARG A 208 12.28 12.35 -1.50
CA ARG A 208 12.63 11.91 -0.16
C ARG A 208 11.93 12.78 0.87
N ASP A 209 11.77 12.22 2.06
CA ASP A 209 11.09 12.83 3.20
C ASP A 209 9.61 13.18 2.96
N GLY A 210 9.00 13.89 3.91
CA GLY A 210 7.61 14.33 3.82
C GLY A 210 6.62 13.17 3.64
N SER A 211 5.77 13.28 2.61
CA SER A 211 4.80 12.23 2.26
C SER A 211 5.43 10.93 1.75
N MET A 212 6.71 10.98 1.35
CA MET A 212 7.38 9.84 0.73
C MET A 212 8.03 8.89 1.75
N VAL A 213 8.07 9.23 3.04
CA VAL A 213 8.65 8.40 4.11
C VAL A 213 8.18 6.94 4.07
N PRO A 214 6.87 6.62 3.94
CA PRO A 214 6.39 5.24 3.86
C PRO A 214 6.91 4.46 2.64
N PHE A 215 7.34 5.18 1.59
CA PHE A 215 7.79 4.61 0.32
C PHE A 215 9.31 4.59 0.18
N HIS A 216 10.07 5.02 1.20
CA HIS A 216 11.53 5.05 1.16
C HIS A 216 12.15 3.69 0.85
N GLY A 217 11.68 2.62 1.47
CA GLY A 217 12.17 1.26 1.20
C GLY A 217 11.90 0.80 -0.23
N LEU A 218 10.77 1.22 -0.82
CA LEU A 218 10.40 0.92 -2.20
C LEU A 218 11.27 1.71 -3.19
N SER A 219 11.42 3.01 -2.98
CA SER A 219 12.25 3.89 -3.80
C SER A 219 13.73 3.48 -3.75
N GLN A 220 14.23 3.09 -2.57
CA GLN A 220 15.59 2.57 -2.43
C GLN A 220 15.79 1.28 -3.24
N ARG A 221 14.84 0.34 -3.20
CA ARG A 221 14.90 -0.88 -4.02
C ARG A 221 14.88 -0.58 -5.52
N LEU A 222 14.08 0.40 -5.95
CA LEU A 222 14.07 0.87 -7.35
C LEU A 222 15.45 1.42 -7.75
N ALA A 223 16.05 2.27 -6.91
CA ALA A 223 17.40 2.81 -7.13
C ALA A 223 18.46 1.69 -7.21
N GLU A 224 18.49 0.80 -6.23
CA GLU A 224 19.46 -0.30 -6.16
C GLU A 224 19.34 -1.24 -7.37
N THR A 225 18.12 -1.57 -7.78
CA THR A 225 17.89 -2.44 -8.95
C THR A 225 18.21 -1.75 -10.25
N ALA A 226 17.98 -0.43 -10.35
CA ALA A 226 18.33 0.37 -11.52
C ALA A 226 19.86 0.49 -11.68
N VAL A 227 20.61 0.65 -10.59
CA VAL A 227 22.08 0.78 -10.65
C VAL A 227 22.76 -0.60 -10.80
N ARG A 228 22.43 -1.56 -9.93
CA ARG A 228 23.15 -2.84 -9.84
C ARG A 228 22.53 -3.95 -10.71
N GLY A 229 21.20 -3.98 -10.83
CA GLY A 229 20.47 -5.10 -11.43
C GLY A 229 20.20 -4.98 -12.92
N SER A 230 20.25 -3.77 -13.46
CA SER A 230 19.74 -3.45 -14.79
C SER A 230 20.73 -3.70 -15.93
N ARG A 231 22.05 -3.70 -15.67
CA ARG A 231 23.11 -3.62 -16.69
C ARG A 231 22.80 -2.58 -17.78
N LEU A 232 22.29 -1.42 -17.36
CA LEU A 232 22.15 -0.25 -18.22
C LEU A 232 23.53 0.29 -18.60
N GLY A 233 23.59 1.11 -19.64
CA GLY A 233 24.85 1.75 -20.04
C GLY A 233 25.34 2.70 -18.96
N ARG A 234 24.41 3.55 -18.49
CA ARG A 234 24.60 4.45 -17.34
C ARG A 234 23.27 4.59 -16.61
N ALA A 235 23.30 4.56 -15.27
CA ALA A 235 22.14 4.80 -14.44
C ALA A 235 22.59 5.65 -13.24
N GLU A 236 22.09 6.88 -13.16
CA GLU A 236 22.39 7.80 -12.06
C GLU A 236 21.13 8.09 -11.28
N VAL A 237 21.29 8.19 -9.96
CA VAL A 237 20.19 8.39 -9.01
C VAL A 237 20.43 9.70 -8.28
N TYR A 238 19.41 10.55 -8.27
CA TYR A 238 19.40 11.81 -7.58
C TYR A 238 18.12 11.97 -6.77
N TYR A 239 18.20 12.77 -5.71
CA TYR A 239 17.13 12.96 -4.75
C TYR A 239 16.67 14.41 -4.70
N PHE A 240 15.41 14.62 -4.33
CA PHE A 240 14.82 15.92 -4.11
C PHE A 240 13.76 15.84 -3.01
N HIS A 241 13.25 17.00 -2.57
CA HIS A 241 12.20 17.07 -1.56
C HIS A 241 11.02 17.91 -2.06
N ASN A 242 9.84 17.28 -2.19
CA ASN A 242 8.55 17.88 -2.61
C ASN A 242 8.49 18.49 -4.03
N CYS A 243 9.41 19.39 -4.38
CA CYS A 243 9.49 20.07 -5.67
C CYS A 243 10.96 20.14 -6.08
N ILE A 244 11.22 19.93 -7.37
CA ILE A 244 12.56 20.06 -7.91
C ILE A 244 12.74 21.53 -8.31
N LEU A 245 13.68 22.19 -7.64
CA LEU A 245 14.11 23.56 -7.94
C LEU A 245 15.32 23.51 -8.89
N ASP A 246 16.36 24.30 -8.61
CA ASP A 246 17.56 24.39 -9.45
C ASP A 246 18.67 23.40 -9.08
N TYR A 247 18.46 22.57 -8.05
CA TYR A 247 19.44 21.61 -7.55
C TYR A 247 18.81 20.25 -7.23
N LEU A 248 19.65 19.23 -7.29
CA LEU A 248 19.37 17.85 -6.93
C LEU A 248 20.42 17.34 -5.96
N TYR A 249 20.08 16.36 -5.15
CA TYR A 249 21.01 15.79 -4.18
C TYR A 249 21.54 14.44 -4.66
N SER A 250 22.85 14.23 -4.55
CA SER A 250 23.46 12.93 -4.88
C SER A 250 23.26 11.88 -3.77
N ASP A 251 22.91 12.33 -2.57
CA ASP A 251 22.74 11.49 -1.37
C ASP A 251 21.31 11.59 -0.82
N PRO A 252 20.72 10.48 -0.33
CA PRO A 252 19.34 10.45 0.15
C PRO A 252 19.07 11.27 1.42
N TYR A 253 20.11 11.72 2.12
CA TYR A 253 20.01 12.59 3.30
C TYR A 253 20.17 14.08 2.95
N HIS A 254 20.20 14.43 1.67
CA HIS A 254 20.24 15.82 1.20
C HIS A 254 21.47 16.63 1.63
N HIS A 255 22.61 15.98 1.87
CA HIS A 255 23.86 16.69 2.24
C HIS A 255 24.57 17.33 1.04
N ASN A 256 24.52 16.67 -0.12
CA ASN A 256 25.33 17.04 -1.29
C ASN A 256 24.43 17.55 -2.41
N ALA A 257 24.17 18.85 -2.43
CA ALA A 257 23.42 19.50 -3.49
C ALA A 257 24.29 19.76 -4.72
N GLU A 258 23.72 19.51 -5.90
CA GLU A 258 24.33 19.76 -7.20
C GLU A 258 23.34 20.53 -8.08
N LEU A 259 23.81 21.63 -8.66
CA LEU A 259 22.99 22.44 -9.57
C LEU A 259 22.71 21.69 -10.88
N LEU A 260 21.48 21.82 -11.38
CA LEU A 260 21.04 21.23 -12.64
C LEU A 260 21.90 21.66 -13.83
N SER A 261 22.40 22.91 -13.80
CA SER A 261 23.30 23.46 -14.82
C SER A 261 24.64 22.73 -14.91
N ASN A 262 25.12 22.17 -13.79
CA ASN A 262 26.37 21.39 -13.74
C ASN A 262 26.12 19.90 -14.03
N LEU A 263 24.93 19.42 -13.68
CA LEU A 263 24.52 18.03 -13.80
C LEU A 263 24.16 17.64 -15.23
N PHE A 264 23.28 18.42 -15.89
CA PHE A 264 22.79 18.07 -17.23
C PHE A 264 23.87 17.94 -18.31
N PRO A 265 24.94 18.78 -18.36
CA PRO A 265 26.02 18.61 -19.32
C PRO A 265 26.80 17.29 -19.19
N ARG A 266 26.71 16.60 -18.04
CA ARG A 266 27.37 15.30 -17.83
C ARG A 266 26.64 14.15 -18.48
N PHE A 267 25.35 14.30 -18.79
CA PHE A 267 24.56 13.29 -19.48
C PHE A 267 24.74 13.42 -20.99
N GLY A 268 24.69 12.30 -21.71
CA GLY A 268 24.72 12.32 -23.17
C GLY A 268 23.47 12.98 -23.74
N ARG A 269 23.43 13.23 -25.05
CA ARG A 269 22.28 13.87 -25.72
C ARG A 269 20.97 13.04 -25.69
N SER A 270 20.98 11.82 -25.13
CA SER A 270 19.86 10.89 -25.23
C SER A 270 19.61 10.08 -23.96
N PHE A 271 19.63 10.72 -22.80
CA PHE A 271 19.19 10.10 -21.55
C PHE A 271 17.67 10.18 -21.38
N SER A 272 17.11 9.20 -20.68
CA SER A 272 15.69 9.16 -20.32
C SER A 272 15.55 9.37 -18.82
N THR A 273 14.52 10.09 -18.38
CA THR A 273 14.34 10.44 -16.97
C THR A 273 13.11 9.78 -16.37
N LEU A 274 13.30 9.09 -15.25
CA LEU A 274 12.20 8.53 -14.45
C LEU A 274 12.11 9.29 -13.13
N ILE A 275 10.94 9.83 -12.82
CA ILE A 275 10.68 10.54 -11.55
C ILE A 275 9.82 9.64 -10.66
N VAL A 276 10.17 9.54 -9.38
CA VAL A 276 9.42 8.77 -8.37
C VAL A 276 9.03 9.69 -7.22
N SER A 277 7.75 10.04 -7.13
CA SER A 277 7.21 10.95 -6.10
C SER A 277 5.69 10.82 -6.01
N ASP A 278 5.12 11.11 -4.83
CA ASP A 278 3.68 11.15 -4.63
C ASP A 278 3.01 12.37 -5.27
N ALA A 279 3.80 13.38 -5.68
CA ALA A 279 3.31 14.62 -6.28
C ALA A 279 2.21 15.32 -5.45
N GLY A 280 2.16 15.08 -4.13
CA GLY A 280 1.13 15.61 -3.22
C GLY A 280 -0.11 14.71 -3.02
N ALA A 281 -0.26 13.61 -3.76
CA ALA A 281 -1.39 12.69 -3.63
C ALA A 281 -1.46 11.98 -2.26
N ALA A 282 -0.33 11.77 -1.58
CA ALA A 282 -0.34 11.12 -0.28
C ALA A 282 -0.90 12.04 0.82
N ARG A 283 -0.70 13.35 0.69
CA ARG A 283 -1.26 14.36 1.61
C ARG A 283 -2.68 14.80 1.22
N GLY A 284 -3.08 14.61 -0.04
CA GLY A 284 -4.36 15.10 -0.57
C GLY A 284 -4.42 16.61 -0.79
N GLY A 285 -3.27 17.29 -0.74
CA GLY A 285 -3.21 18.76 -0.84
C GLY A 285 -3.04 19.25 -2.27
N TYR A 286 -3.84 20.23 -2.66
CA TYR A 286 -3.61 21.04 -3.86
C TYR A 286 -2.77 22.27 -3.51
N SER A 287 -1.68 22.50 -4.25
CA SER A 287 -0.85 23.70 -4.09
C SER A 287 -0.48 24.27 -5.46
N PRO A 288 -1.03 25.45 -5.83
CA PRO A 288 -0.77 26.04 -7.15
C PRO A 288 0.70 26.42 -7.33
N GLY A 289 1.37 26.91 -6.26
CA GLY A 289 2.80 27.22 -6.30
C GLY A 289 3.67 26.00 -6.61
N ARG A 290 3.34 24.82 -6.03
CA ARG A 290 4.05 23.57 -6.34
C ARG A 290 3.83 23.12 -7.78
N VAL A 291 2.62 23.28 -8.30
CA VAL A 291 2.31 22.97 -9.71
C VAL A 291 3.17 23.82 -10.64
N GLU A 292 3.28 25.13 -10.38
CA GLU A 292 4.03 26.02 -11.26
C GLU A 292 5.55 25.75 -11.22
N LEU A 293 6.11 25.54 -10.03
CA LEU A 293 7.52 25.14 -9.90
C LEU A 293 7.81 23.82 -10.62
N THR A 294 6.95 22.82 -10.43
CA THR A 294 7.10 21.52 -11.10
C THR A 294 6.97 21.68 -12.62
N ARG A 295 6.04 22.50 -13.10
CA ARG A 295 5.88 22.80 -14.53
C ARG A 295 7.12 23.46 -15.11
N GLY A 296 7.72 24.42 -14.40
CA GLY A 296 8.96 25.07 -14.80
C GLY A 296 10.11 24.06 -14.94
N PHE A 297 10.31 23.21 -13.93
CA PHE A 297 11.31 22.16 -13.96
C PHE A 297 11.07 21.14 -15.10
N LEU A 298 9.84 20.68 -15.27
CA LEU A 298 9.53 19.71 -16.32
C LEU A 298 9.80 20.27 -17.72
N LYS A 299 9.53 21.56 -17.97
CA LYS A 299 9.90 22.22 -19.23
C LYS A 299 11.40 22.19 -19.46
N GLN A 300 12.20 22.58 -18.46
CA GLN A 300 13.67 22.52 -18.55
C GLN A 300 14.17 21.09 -18.82
N LEU A 301 13.56 20.11 -18.17
CA LEU A 301 13.92 18.70 -18.33
C LEU A 301 13.54 18.16 -19.72
N GLN A 302 12.39 18.56 -20.28
CA GLN A 302 11.93 18.16 -21.62
C GLN A 302 12.87 18.63 -22.74
N GLU A 303 13.59 19.74 -22.56
CA GLU A 303 14.57 20.21 -23.55
C GLU A 303 15.86 19.36 -23.59
N ARG A 304 16.14 18.59 -22.54
CA ARG A 304 17.41 17.85 -22.38
C ARG A 304 17.21 16.34 -22.39
N SER A 305 16.13 15.87 -21.77
CA SER A 305 15.80 14.45 -21.67
C SER A 305 14.93 14.02 -22.85
N ARG A 306 15.29 12.89 -23.46
CA ARG A 306 14.58 12.38 -24.65
C ARG A 306 13.16 11.92 -24.33
N TYR A 307 12.99 11.28 -23.18
CA TYR A 307 11.71 10.76 -22.70
C TYR A 307 11.66 10.91 -21.18
N ILE A 308 10.48 11.30 -20.67
CA ILE A 308 10.23 11.50 -19.26
C ILE A 308 9.00 10.68 -18.88
N ALA A 309 9.08 9.97 -17.76
CA ALA A 309 7.95 9.30 -17.14
C ALA A 309 7.97 9.58 -15.63
N TRP A 310 6.78 9.64 -15.04
CA TRP A 310 6.61 9.78 -13.59
C TRP A 310 5.92 8.54 -13.04
N VAL A 311 6.40 8.03 -11.92
CA VAL A 311 5.78 6.93 -11.21
C VAL A 311 5.41 7.38 -9.80
N ASN A 312 4.11 7.28 -9.50
CA ASN A 312 3.53 7.71 -8.25
C ASN A 312 3.21 6.48 -7.38
N PRO A 313 3.71 6.39 -6.14
CA PRO A 313 3.38 5.29 -5.25
C PRO A 313 1.91 5.25 -4.81
N MET A 314 1.18 6.37 -4.93
CA MET A 314 -0.23 6.45 -4.61
C MET A 314 -1.10 5.98 -5.79
N PRO A 315 -2.24 5.31 -5.52
CA PRO A 315 -3.14 4.84 -6.56
C PRO A 315 -3.78 5.99 -7.33
N PHE A 316 -4.13 5.73 -8.59
CA PHE A 316 -4.71 6.74 -9.51
C PHE A 316 -5.94 7.46 -8.92
N SER A 317 -6.77 6.73 -8.16
CA SER A 317 -7.97 7.27 -7.51
C SER A 317 -7.70 8.42 -6.54
N ARG A 318 -6.47 8.56 -6.05
CA ARG A 318 -6.07 9.61 -5.10
C ARG A 318 -5.46 10.85 -5.74
N TRP A 319 -5.27 10.84 -7.06
CA TRP A 319 -4.62 11.96 -7.73
C TRP A 319 -5.60 13.11 -7.99
N ASP A 320 -6.88 12.79 -8.17
CA ASP A 320 -7.90 13.78 -8.46
C ASP A 320 -8.06 14.80 -7.33
N GLY A 321 -8.26 16.07 -7.69
CA GLY A 321 -8.29 17.19 -6.74
C GLY A 321 -6.96 17.51 -6.04
N THR A 322 -5.85 16.85 -6.39
CA THR A 322 -4.53 17.10 -5.79
C THR A 322 -3.53 17.67 -6.80
N THR A 323 -2.38 18.12 -6.29
CA THR A 323 -1.23 18.54 -7.12
C THR A 323 -0.81 17.45 -8.12
N ALA A 324 -0.96 16.17 -7.77
CA ALA A 324 -0.61 15.04 -8.62
C ALA A 324 -1.50 14.98 -9.88
N GLY A 325 -2.78 15.31 -9.77
CA GLY A 325 -3.70 15.35 -10.90
C GLY A 325 -3.28 16.38 -11.94
N GLU A 326 -2.76 17.54 -11.52
CA GLU A 326 -2.21 18.54 -12.45
C GLU A 326 -0.90 18.07 -13.09
N VAL A 327 0.00 17.44 -12.32
CA VAL A 327 1.25 16.88 -12.85
C VAL A 327 0.97 15.78 -13.88
N ALA A 328 -0.05 14.94 -13.67
CA ALA A 328 -0.46 13.89 -14.59
C ALA A 328 -0.87 14.41 -15.98
N LYS A 329 -1.36 15.66 -16.05
CA LYS A 329 -1.74 16.31 -17.31
C LYS A 329 -0.53 16.83 -18.09
N LEU A 330 0.61 17.05 -17.42
CA LEU A 330 1.82 17.62 -18.03
C LEU A 330 2.71 16.56 -18.66
N ILE A 331 2.80 15.39 -18.03
CA ILE A 331 3.68 14.29 -18.44
C ILE A 331 3.02 12.94 -18.16
N PRO A 332 3.43 11.86 -18.85
CA PRO A 332 2.95 10.52 -18.57
C PRO A 332 3.29 10.09 -17.13
N MET A 333 2.26 10.06 -16.27
CA MET A 333 2.37 9.61 -14.88
C MET A 333 1.61 8.30 -14.67
N PHE A 334 2.25 7.34 -13.99
CA PHE A 334 1.71 6.00 -13.76
C PHE A 334 1.72 5.64 -12.28
N GLU A 335 0.73 4.89 -11.83
CA GLU A 335 0.74 4.29 -10.50
C GLU A 335 1.87 3.26 -10.39
N LEU A 336 2.51 3.19 -9.21
CA LEU A 336 3.58 2.23 -8.92
C LEU A 336 3.01 0.82 -8.70
N SER A 337 2.61 0.22 -9.80
CA SER A 337 2.22 -1.18 -9.92
C SER A 337 3.12 -1.88 -10.93
N ARG A 338 3.05 -3.21 -11.01
CA ARG A 338 3.78 -3.96 -12.05
C ARG A 338 3.44 -3.46 -13.46
N ARG A 339 2.18 -3.14 -13.72
CA ARG A 339 1.73 -2.62 -15.03
C ARG A 339 2.23 -1.20 -15.25
N GLY A 340 1.99 -0.31 -14.28
CA GLY A 340 2.40 1.10 -14.40
C GLY A 340 3.92 1.28 -14.53
N LEU A 341 4.73 0.45 -13.86
CA LEU A 341 6.18 0.47 -14.07
C LEU A 341 6.58 0.03 -15.48
N GLN A 342 5.91 -0.99 -16.04
CA GLN A 342 6.14 -1.45 -17.40
C GLN A 342 5.74 -0.38 -18.43
N ASP A 343 4.62 0.30 -18.21
CA ASP A 343 4.12 1.37 -19.07
C ASP A 343 5.05 2.59 -19.04
N ALA A 344 5.50 2.99 -17.84
CA ALA A 344 6.52 4.02 -17.68
C ALA A 344 7.78 3.69 -18.48
N ILE A 345 8.23 2.43 -18.45
CA ILE A 345 9.40 1.99 -19.22
C ILE A 345 9.15 2.00 -20.73
N ASN A 346 7.94 1.69 -21.19
CA ASN A 346 7.61 1.77 -22.61
C ASN A 346 7.71 3.23 -23.11
N ILE A 347 7.21 4.20 -22.33
CA ILE A 347 7.37 5.63 -22.61
C ILE A 347 8.86 6.00 -22.69
N LEU A 348 9.68 5.56 -21.73
CA LEU A 348 11.13 5.84 -21.74
C LEU A 348 11.86 5.18 -22.93
N ARG A 349 11.26 4.15 -23.54
CA ARG A 349 11.76 3.56 -24.79
C ARG A 349 11.31 4.32 -26.03
N GLY A 350 10.31 5.19 -25.93
CA GLY A 350 9.65 5.86 -27.05
C GLY A 350 8.63 4.97 -27.76
N ARG A 351 7.92 4.12 -27.03
CA ARG A 351 6.86 3.24 -27.54
C ARG A 351 5.50 3.65 -27.02
#